data_AF-A0A349DE40-F1
#
_entry.id   AF-A0A349DE40-F1
#
_cell.length_a   1.000
_cell.length_b   1.000
_cell.length_c   1.000
_cell.angle_alpha   90.00
_cell.angle_beta   90.00
_cell.angle_gamma   90.00
#
_symmetry.space_group_name_H-M   'P 1'
#
loop_
_entity.id
_entity.type
_entity.pdbx_description
1 polymer ?
#
loop_
_entity_poly.entity_id
_entity_poly.type
_entity_poly.pdbx_seq_one_letter_code
_entity_poly.pdbx_strand_id
1 'polypeptide(L)'
;MTIKIILLVAFFAVMIGVGVYCRKSATDVNGFVLGGRSVGPWLTAFAYGTSYFSAVIFVGYAGQFGWKFGVASTWIGLGNAFIGSLLAWVILGRRTRVMTQHLNSATMPQFFGSRFDSNALKLATSLIIFVFLIPYTASLYNGLSRLFEMAFNVDYTICIVVMALLTAIYVIAGGYMATAINDFIQGIVMLVGIVAIIYSVLKIHGGFSGSLAALAEVSDPEVSTVPGVFASFFGPDPAGLAGVILLTSLG
;
A
#
# COMPACT_ATOMS: atom_id res chain seq x y z
N MET A 1 3.35 25.69 8.29
CA MET A 1 2.02 25.06 8.20
C MET A 1 1.28 25.43 6.92
N THR A 2 1.24 26.70 6.52
CA THR A 2 0.53 27.17 5.31
C THR A 2 0.89 26.40 4.03
N ILE A 3 2.18 26.20 3.73
CA ILE A 3 2.63 25.44 2.55
C ILE A 3 2.12 24.00 2.56
N LYS A 4 2.15 23.32 3.72
CA LYS A 4 1.66 21.94 3.87
C LYS A 4 0.17 21.84 3.56
N ILE A 5 -0.62 22.79 4.06
CA ILE A 5 -2.07 22.84 3.85
C ILE A 5 -2.39 23.11 2.38
N ILE A 6 -1.68 24.03 1.73
CA ILE A 6 -1.86 24.32 0.30
C ILE A 6 -1.59 23.07 -0.54
N LEU A 7 -0.49 22.36 -0.28
CA LEU A 7 -0.16 21.12 -0.99
C LEU A 7 -1.22 20.03 -0.77
N LEU A 8 -1.72 19.91 0.46
CA LEU A 8 -2.78 18.96 0.81
C LEU A 8 -4.09 19.27 0.08
N VAL A 9 -4.52 20.54 0.08
CA VAL A 9 -5.73 20.98 -0.62
C VAL A 9 -5.57 20.77 -2.13
N ALA A 10 -4.41 21.10 -2.70
CA ALA A 10 -4.12 20.86 -4.11
C ALA A 10 -4.18 19.36 -4.45
N PHE A 11 -3.59 18.51 -3.61
CA PHE A 11 -3.63 17.06 -3.77
C PHE A 11 -5.07 16.53 -3.77
N PHE A 12 -5.89 16.90 -2.78
CA PHE A 12 -7.30 16.47 -2.74
C PHE A 12 -8.12 17.04 -3.91
N ALA A 13 -7.86 18.28 -4.32
CA ALA A 13 -8.53 18.88 -5.48
C ALA A 13 -8.24 18.10 -6.77
N VAL A 14 -6.99 17.64 -6.97
CA VAL A 14 -6.63 16.77 -8.10
C VAL A 14 -7.37 15.44 -8.01
N MET A 15 -7.40 14.79 -6.84
CA MET A 15 -8.09 13.50 -6.65
C MET A 15 -9.60 13.59 -6.93
N ILE A 16 -10.25 14.65 -6.43
CA ILE A 16 -11.68 14.90 -6.68
C ILE A 16 -11.90 15.22 -8.16
N GLY A 17 -11.05 16.04 -8.77
CA GLY A 17 -11.12 16.40 -10.18
C GLY A 17 -11.03 15.19 -11.10
N VAL A 18 -10.12 14.25 -10.82
CA VAL A 18 -10.00 12.98 -11.54
C VAL A 18 -11.25 12.12 -11.36
N GLY A 19 -11.80 12.06 -10.13
CA GLY A 19 -13.05 11.36 -9.84
C GLY A 19 -14.22 11.89 -10.66
N VAL A 20 -14.39 13.22 -10.72
CA VAL A 20 -15.44 13.87 -11.53
C VAL A 20 -15.22 13.67 -13.03
N TYR A 21 -13.96 13.74 -13.50
CA TYR A 21 -13.62 13.52 -14.90
C TYR A 21 -13.97 12.09 -15.36
N CYS A 22 -13.64 11.09 -14.53
CA CYS A 22 -13.86 9.68 -14.83
C CYS A 22 -15.32 9.23 -14.63
N ARG A 23 -16.16 10.05 -14.00
CA ARG A 23 -17.59 9.76 -13.80
C ARG A 23 -18.33 9.50 -15.13
N LYS A 24 -17.87 10.10 -16.24
CA LYS A 24 -18.41 9.84 -17.59
C LYS A 24 -18.16 8.41 -18.10
N SER A 25 -17.16 7.72 -17.55
CA SER A 25 -16.79 6.34 -17.94
C SER A 25 -17.47 5.27 -17.07
N ALA A 26 -18.20 5.67 -16.02
CA ALA A 26 -18.86 4.79 -15.06
C ALA A 26 -20.38 4.69 -15.30
N THR A 27 -20.81 4.49 -16.54
CA THR A 27 -22.23 4.44 -16.92
C THR A 27 -22.87 3.05 -16.76
N ASP A 28 -22.08 1.98 -16.59
CA ASP A 28 -22.59 0.62 -16.32
C ASP A 28 -21.78 -0.09 -15.20
N VAL A 29 -22.27 -1.23 -14.69
CA VAL A 29 -21.64 -2.02 -13.61
C VAL A 29 -20.26 -2.55 -13.97
N ASN A 30 -20.01 -2.98 -15.21
CA ASN A 30 -18.69 -3.36 -15.71
C ASN A 30 -17.75 -2.13 -15.85
N GLY A 31 -18.26 -0.96 -16.23
CA GLY A 31 -17.52 0.30 -16.22
C GLY A 31 -17.12 0.72 -14.81
N PHE A 32 -18.04 0.57 -13.85
CA PHE A 32 -17.82 0.91 -12.45
C PHE A 32 -16.90 -0.08 -11.73
N VAL A 33 -17.04 -1.38 -11.98
CA VAL A 33 -16.30 -2.44 -11.25
C VAL A 33 -15.01 -2.86 -11.97
N LEU A 34 -15.00 -2.88 -13.31
CA LEU A 34 -13.88 -3.39 -14.11
C LEU A 34 -13.19 -2.31 -14.96
N GLY A 35 -13.66 -1.06 -14.91
CA GLY A 35 -13.15 0.01 -15.79
C GLY A 35 -13.30 -0.31 -17.27
N GLY A 36 -14.31 -1.11 -17.64
CA GLY A 36 -14.50 -1.58 -19.02
C GLY A 36 -13.37 -2.47 -19.56
N ARG A 37 -12.48 -2.99 -18.69
CA ARG A 37 -11.33 -3.85 -19.07
C ARG A 37 -10.36 -3.22 -20.09
N SER A 38 -10.44 -1.91 -20.30
CA SER A 38 -9.61 -1.14 -21.25
C SER A 38 -8.45 -0.41 -20.56
N VAL A 39 -8.30 -0.59 -19.25
CA VAL A 39 -7.22 -0.01 -18.46
C VAL A 39 -5.87 -0.51 -18.99
N GLY A 40 -5.01 0.42 -19.39
CA GLY A 40 -3.70 0.09 -19.96
C GLY A 40 -2.82 -0.73 -19.00
N PRO A 41 -1.85 -1.52 -19.51
CA PRO A 41 -1.00 -2.36 -18.68
C PRO A 41 -0.23 -1.56 -17.61
N TRP A 42 0.31 -0.41 -17.99
CA TRP A 42 1.04 0.49 -17.08
C TRP A 42 0.14 1.05 -15.98
N LEU A 43 -1.06 1.50 -16.34
CA LEU A 43 -2.02 2.05 -15.38
C LEU A 43 -2.44 0.98 -14.36
N THR A 44 -2.69 -0.25 -14.83
CA THR A 44 -3.04 -1.38 -13.96
C THR A 44 -1.88 -1.78 -13.03
N ALA A 45 -0.65 -1.82 -13.56
CA ALA A 45 0.53 -2.20 -12.78
C ALA A 45 0.84 -1.20 -11.67
N PHE A 46 0.78 0.09 -11.98
CA PHE A 46 0.99 1.16 -11.01
C PHE A 46 -0.16 1.27 -10.01
N ALA A 47 -1.42 1.10 -10.46
CA ALA A 47 -2.55 1.06 -9.56
C ALA A 47 -2.37 -0.08 -8.55
N TYR A 48 -2.11 -1.30 -9.03
CA TYR A 48 -1.82 -2.45 -8.17
C TYR A 48 -0.66 -2.20 -7.21
N GLY A 49 0.47 -1.67 -7.69
CA GLY A 49 1.63 -1.37 -6.86
C GLY A 49 1.32 -0.33 -5.78
N THR A 50 0.58 0.72 -6.14
CA THR A 50 0.22 1.79 -5.19
C THR A 50 -0.78 1.31 -4.14
N SER A 51 -1.81 0.56 -4.55
CA SER A 51 -2.74 -0.04 -3.59
C SER A 51 -2.05 -1.04 -2.68
N TYR A 52 -1.06 -1.79 -3.19
CA TYR A 52 -0.32 -2.80 -2.42
C TYR A 52 0.65 -2.19 -1.42
N PHE A 53 1.46 -1.21 -1.83
CA PHE A 53 2.48 -0.64 -0.96
C PHE A 53 1.93 0.43 0.00
N SER A 54 0.94 1.23 -0.43
CA SER A 54 0.09 2.13 0.38
C SER A 54 0.79 2.84 1.55
N ALA A 55 0.04 3.17 2.62
CA ALA A 55 0.58 3.71 3.87
C ALA A 55 1.40 2.66 4.66
N VAL A 56 1.15 1.38 4.40
CA VAL A 56 1.78 0.25 5.11
C VAL A 56 3.28 0.26 4.91
N ILE A 57 3.79 0.59 3.72
CA ILE A 57 5.24 0.62 3.47
C ILE A 57 5.94 1.74 4.25
N PHE A 58 5.29 2.89 4.44
CA PHE A 58 5.89 4.00 5.18
C PHE A 58 5.77 3.83 6.69
N VAL A 59 4.58 3.49 7.19
CA VAL A 59 4.32 3.37 8.64
C VAL A 59 4.78 2.02 9.17
N GLY A 60 4.42 0.94 8.48
CA GLY A 60 4.74 -0.42 8.89
C GLY A 60 6.18 -0.80 8.56
N TYR A 61 6.56 -0.74 7.28
CA TYR A 61 7.90 -1.20 6.89
C TYR A 61 8.98 -0.21 7.33
N ALA A 62 8.94 1.04 6.86
CA ALA A 62 9.98 2.02 7.20
C ALA A 62 9.91 2.46 8.67
N GLY A 63 8.72 2.68 9.22
CA GLY A 63 8.54 3.06 10.63
C GLY A 63 8.82 1.89 11.58
N GLN A 64 7.92 0.91 11.64
CA GLN A 64 8.00 -0.17 12.63
C GLN A 64 9.16 -1.14 12.38
N PHE A 65 9.29 -1.68 11.15
CA PHE A 65 10.36 -2.65 10.86
C PHE A 65 11.72 -1.99 10.66
N GLY A 66 11.78 -0.74 10.19
CA GLY A 66 13.02 0.03 10.11
C GLY A 66 13.62 0.28 11.49
N TRP A 67 12.81 0.70 12.47
CA TRP A 67 13.28 0.86 13.85
C TRP A 67 13.57 -0.46 14.58
N LYS A 68 12.98 -1.58 14.14
CA LYS A 68 13.22 -2.89 14.75
C LYS A 68 14.41 -3.66 14.15
N PHE A 69 14.61 -3.56 12.84
CA PHE A 69 15.60 -4.37 12.10
C PHE A 69 16.69 -3.55 11.41
N GLY A 70 16.57 -2.22 11.35
CA GLY A 70 17.55 -1.35 10.69
C GLY A 70 17.65 -1.65 9.19
N VAL A 71 18.88 -1.75 8.66
CA VAL A 71 19.13 -2.06 7.24
C VAL A 71 18.51 -3.39 6.83
N ALA A 72 18.47 -4.36 7.75
CA ALA A 72 17.91 -5.68 7.48
C ALA A 72 16.40 -5.65 7.13
N SER A 73 15.68 -4.57 7.47
CA SER A 73 14.30 -4.36 7.01
C SER A 73 14.16 -4.35 5.48
N THR A 74 15.24 -4.04 4.75
CA THR A 74 15.30 -4.14 3.27
C THR A 74 14.99 -5.55 2.80
N TRP A 75 15.38 -6.59 3.55
CA TRP A 75 15.07 -7.98 3.21
C TRP A 75 13.58 -8.28 3.24
N ILE A 76 12.82 -7.61 4.10
CA ILE A 76 11.36 -7.72 4.14
C ILE A 76 10.76 -7.16 2.84
N GLY A 77 11.25 -6.00 2.40
CA GLY A 77 10.85 -5.40 1.12
C GLY A 77 11.22 -6.26 -0.09
N LEU A 78 12.45 -6.80 -0.12
CA LEU A 78 12.92 -7.68 -1.20
C LEU A 78 12.16 -9.01 -1.22
N GLY A 79 11.98 -9.64 -0.06
CA GLY A 79 11.22 -10.88 0.08
C GLY A 79 9.79 -10.69 -0.44
N ASN A 80 9.14 -9.60 -0.04
CA ASN A 80 7.81 -9.28 -0.53
C ASN A 80 7.80 -9.02 -2.05
N ALA A 81 8.75 -8.25 -2.58
CA ALA A 81 8.83 -7.98 -4.01
C ALA A 81 9.01 -9.26 -4.85
N PHE A 82 9.91 -10.16 -4.43
CA PHE A 82 10.23 -11.38 -5.19
C PHE A 82 9.24 -12.52 -4.94
N ILE A 83 8.92 -12.81 -3.67
CA ILE A 83 8.09 -13.95 -3.28
C ILE A 83 6.60 -13.56 -3.28
N GLY A 84 6.27 -12.41 -2.68
CA GLY A 84 4.86 -12.01 -2.52
C GLY A 84 4.24 -11.44 -3.79
N SER A 85 4.97 -10.59 -4.52
CA SER A 85 4.45 -9.93 -5.71
C SER A 85 4.84 -10.66 -6.99
N LEU A 86 6.14 -10.79 -7.27
CA LEU A 86 6.63 -11.31 -8.56
C LEU A 86 6.23 -12.77 -8.77
N LEU A 87 6.50 -13.65 -7.81
CA LEU A 87 6.18 -15.07 -7.91
C LEU A 87 4.66 -15.28 -8.05
N ALA A 88 3.86 -14.57 -7.25
CA ALA A 88 2.40 -14.62 -7.36
C ALA A 88 1.91 -14.17 -8.74
N TRP A 89 2.45 -13.08 -9.28
CA TRP A 89 2.08 -12.59 -10.62
C TRP A 89 2.49 -13.56 -11.74
N VAL A 90 3.69 -14.12 -11.67
CA VAL A 90 4.20 -15.06 -12.68
C VAL A 90 3.40 -16.36 -12.68
N ILE A 91 3.07 -16.91 -11.51
CA ILE A 91 2.38 -18.20 -11.40
C ILE A 91 0.86 -18.04 -11.57
N LEU A 92 0.25 -17.11 -10.86
CA LEU A 92 -1.20 -16.98 -10.76
C LEU A 92 -1.77 -15.92 -11.71
N GLY A 93 -1.06 -14.81 -11.93
CA GLY A 93 -1.59 -13.64 -12.65
C GLY A 93 -2.17 -13.98 -14.02
N ARG A 94 -1.40 -14.66 -14.89
CA ARG A 94 -1.88 -15.03 -16.24
C ARG A 94 -3.03 -16.04 -16.18
N ARG A 95 -2.94 -17.06 -15.32
CA ARG A 95 -3.94 -18.14 -15.22
C ARG A 95 -5.27 -17.60 -14.71
N THR A 96 -5.25 -16.81 -13.64
CA THR A 96 -6.44 -16.20 -13.04
C THR A 96 -7.08 -15.21 -14.02
N ARG A 97 -6.30 -14.40 -14.74
CA ARG A 97 -6.83 -13.47 -15.75
C ARG A 97 -7.59 -14.20 -16.87
N VAL A 98 -7.01 -15.27 -17.42
CA VAL A 98 -7.67 -16.04 -18.49
C VAL A 98 -8.95 -16.71 -17.98
N MET A 99 -8.91 -17.35 -16.80
CA MET A 99 -10.09 -18.03 -16.26
C MET A 99 -11.21 -17.06 -15.87
N THR A 100 -10.90 -15.90 -15.28
CA THR A 100 -11.91 -14.87 -14.95
C THR A 100 -12.55 -14.27 -16.20
N GLN A 101 -11.83 -14.22 -17.33
CA GLN A 101 -12.40 -13.85 -18.62
C GLN A 101 -13.37 -14.92 -19.14
N HIS A 102 -12.98 -16.21 -19.13
CA HIS A 102 -13.86 -17.29 -19.59
C HIS A 102 -15.13 -17.44 -18.73
N LEU A 103 -15.01 -17.26 -17.41
CA LEU A 103 -16.13 -17.37 -16.47
C LEU A 103 -16.92 -16.05 -16.30
N ASN A 104 -16.52 -14.99 -17.04
CA ASN A 104 -17.03 -13.63 -16.92
C ASN A 104 -17.25 -13.16 -15.47
N SER A 105 -16.30 -13.53 -14.59
CA SER A 105 -16.36 -13.24 -13.16
C SER A 105 -15.71 -11.89 -12.88
N ALA A 106 -16.39 -11.02 -12.13
CA ALA A 106 -15.91 -9.69 -11.78
C ALA A 106 -15.22 -9.64 -10.41
N THR A 107 -15.50 -10.60 -9.52
CA THR A 107 -14.95 -10.64 -8.15
C THR A 107 -14.35 -12.01 -7.84
N MET A 108 -13.43 -12.07 -6.86
CA MET A 108 -12.81 -13.33 -6.44
C MET A 108 -13.82 -14.35 -5.87
N PRO A 109 -14.80 -13.96 -5.03
CA PRO A 109 -15.85 -14.90 -4.60
C PRO A 109 -16.70 -15.43 -5.74
N GLN A 110 -17.03 -14.57 -6.73
CA GLN A 110 -17.75 -15.00 -7.92
C GLN A 110 -16.92 -15.98 -8.75
N PHE A 111 -15.61 -15.73 -8.89
CA PHE A 111 -14.69 -16.63 -9.55
C PHE A 111 -14.69 -18.02 -8.91
N PHE A 112 -14.56 -18.11 -7.59
CA PHE A 112 -14.62 -19.40 -6.89
C PHE A 112 -15.99 -20.07 -7.03
N GLY A 113 -17.08 -19.31 -6.90
CA GLY A 113 -18.43 -19.81 -7.10
C GLY A 113 -18.65 -20.41 -8.49
N SER A 114 -18.26 -19.70 -9.55
CA SER A 114 -18.41 -20.14 -10.93
C SER A 114 -17.42 -21.23 -11.33
N ARG A 115 -16.21 -21.26 -10.74
CA ARG A 115 -15.19 -22.27 -11.05
C ARG A 115 -15.50 -23.64 -10.45
N PHE A 116 -16.14 -23.66 -9.28
CA PHE A 116 -16.46 -24.86 -8.51
C PHE A 116 -17.97 -25.16 -8.46
N ASP A 117 -18.78 -24.37 -9.17
CA ASP A 117 -20.25 -24.45 -9.22
C ASP A 117 -20.89 -24.55 -7.82
N SER A 118 -20.38 -23.77 -6.87
CA SER A 118 -20.75 -23.86 -5.46
C SER A 118 -21.13 -22.50 -4.88
N ASN A 119 -22.42 -22.33 -4.61
CA ASN A 119 -22.96 -21.15 -3.90
C ASN A 119 -22.45 -21.06 -2.46
N ALA A 120 -22.22 -22.21 -1.81
CA ALA A 120 -21.64 -22.24 -0.47
C ALA A 120 -20.21 -21.68 -0.46
N LEU A 121 -19.39 -22.03 -1.47
CA LEU A 121 -18.02 -21.51 -1.60
C LEU A 121 -18.02 -20.00 -1.89
N LYS A 122 -18.90 -19.53 -2.78
CA LYS A 122 -19.09 -18.11 -3.04
C LYS A 122 -19.43 -17.34 -1.76
N LEU A 123 -20.36 -17.85 -0.96
CA LEU A 123 -20.78 -17.21 0.29
C LEU A 123 -19.65 -17.22 1.33
N ALA A 124 -18.99 -18.36 1.51
CA ALA A 124 -17.87 -18.50 2.43
C ALA A 124 -16.73 -17.53 2.09
N THR A 125 -16.29 -17.47 0.83
CA THR A 125 -15.24 -16.54 0.42
C THR A 125 -15.68 -15.08 0.55
N SER A 126 -16.94 -14.76 0.21
CA SER A 126 -17.45 -13.39 0.38
C SER A 126 -17.45 -12.95 1.85
N LEU A 127 -17.87 -13.84 2.77
CA LEU A 127 -17.86 -13.58 4.20
C LEU A 127 -16.44 -13.41 4.75
N ILE A 128 -15.51 -14.28 4.35
CA ILE A 128 -14.10 -14.17 4.75
C ILE A 128 -13.55 -12.81 4.29
N ILE A 129 -13.68 -12.46 3.01
CA ILE A 129 -13.19 -11.18 2.50
C ILE A 129 -13.82 -10.01 3.27
N PHE A 130 -15.14 -10.05 3.49
CA PHE A 130 -15.85 -8.97 4.19
C PHE A 130 -15.34 -8.80 5.63
N VAL A 131 -15.21 -9.89 6.40
CA VAL A 131 -14.76 -9.85 7.80
C VAL A 131 -13.31 -9.38 7.91
N PHE A 132 -12.42 -9.86 7.04
CA PHE A 132 -11.00 -9.50 7.09
C PHE A 132 -10.70 -8.10 6.52
N LEU A 133 -11.58 -7.56 5.66
CA LEU A 133 -11.39 -6.20 5.13
C LEU A 133 -11.66 -5.11 6.18
N ILE A 134 -12.49 -5.39 7.19
CA ILE A 134 -12.79 -4.47 8.29
C ILE A 134 -11.53 -4.11 9.10
N PRO A 135 -10.82 -5.07 9.73
CA PRO A 135 -9.60 -4.75 10.49
C PRO A 135 -8.48 -4.23 9.60
N TYR A 136 -8.38 -4.73 8.36
CA TYR A 136 -7.42 -4.20 7.38
C TYR A 136 -7.63 -2.71 7.14
N THR A 137 -8.86 -2.31 6.79
CA THR A 137 -9.19 -0.90 6.54
C THR A 137 -9.02 -0.05 7.81
N ALA A 138 -9.43 -0.57 8.97
CA ALA A 138 -9.27 0.13 10.24
C ALA A 138 -7.78 0.43 10.56
N SER A 139 -6.90 -0.54 10.33
CA SER A 139 -5.45 -0.36 10.55
C SER A 139 -4.83 0.68 9.62
N LEU A 140 -5.28 0.75 8.35
CA LEU A 140 -4.85 1.78 7.41
C LEU A 140 -5.25 3.18 7.86
N TYR A 141 -6.52 3.36 8.24
CA TYR A 141 -7.00 4.66 8.72
C TYR A 141 -6.30 5.09 10.01
N ASN A 142 -6.00 4.15 10.91
CA ASN A 142 -5.26 4.43 12.14
C ASN A 142 -3.84 4.93 11.84
N GLY A 143 -3.11 4.22 10.98
CA GLY A 143 -1.74 4.59 10.61
C GLY A 143 -1.67 5.95 9.92
N LEU A 144 -2.57 6.20 8.96
CA LEU A 144 -2.64 7.48 8.27
C LEU A 144 -3.04 8.63 9.21
N SER A 145 -4.07 8.46 10.03
CA SER A 145 -4.54 9.53 10.93
C SER A 145 -3.45 9.96 11.93
N ARG A 146 -2.65 9.02 12.43
CA ARG A 146 -1.47 9.33 13.27
C ARG A 146 -0.40 10.12 12.52
N LEU A 147 -0.12 9.78 11.26
CA LEU A 147 0.81 10.55 10.44
C LEU A 147 0.33 11.99 10.23
N PHE A 148 -0.97 12.18 9.96
CA PHE A 148 -1.55 13.51 9.80
C PHE A 148 -1.55 14.31 11.10
N GLU A 149 -1.88 13.67 12.22
CA GLU A 149 -1.79 14.25 13.56
C GLU A 149 -0.36 14.76 13.84
N MET A 150 0.66 13.93 13.60
CA MET A 150 2.07 14.33 13.79
C MET A 150 2.50 15.44 12.81
N ALA A 151 2.06 15.38 11.55
CA ALA A 151 2.52 16.30 10.51
C ALA A 151 1.86 17.70 10.58
N PHE A 152 0.60 17.76 11.00
CA PHE A 152 -0.24 18.96 11.00
C PHE A 152 -0.64 19.45 12.40
N ASN A 153 -0.37 18.67 13.45
CA ASN A 153 -0.74 18.97 14.83
C ASN A 153 -2.27 19.15 14.99
N VAL A 154 -3.03 18.28 14.31
CA VAL A 154 -4.50 18.26 14.31
C VAL A 154 -4.96 17.00 15.05
N ASP A 155 -6.05 17.10 15.80
CA ASP A 155 -6.63 15.98 16.53
C ASP A 155 -6.85 14.74 15.65
N TYR A 156 -6.48 13.57 16.16
CA TYR A 156 -6.62 12.28 15.51
C TYR A 156 -8.06 12.01 15.01
N THR A 157 -9.05 12.36 15.83
CA THR A 157 -10.48 12.15 15.54
C THR A 157 -10.94 12.99 14.37
N ILE A 158 -10.42 14.21 14.25
CA ILE A 158 -10.71 15.08 13.11
C ILE A 158 -10.07 14.51 11.85
N CYS A 159 -8.82 14.06 11.93
CA CYS A 159 -8.09 13.49 10.79
C CYS A 159 -8.82 12.26 10.21
N ILE A 160 -9.23 11.32 11.07
CA ILE A 160 -9.89 10.09 10.61
C ILE A 160 -11.25 10.37 9.96
N VAL A 161 -12.05 11.27 10.54
CA VAL A 161 -13.38 11.61 10.00
C VAL A 161 -13.27 12.30 8.65
N VAL A 162 -12.37 13.29 8.53
CA VAL A 162 -12.17 14.02 7.27
C VAL A 162 -11.67 13.08 6.18
N MET A 163 -10.68 12.23 6.48
CA MET A 163 -10.17 11.26 5.51
C MET A 163 -11.23 10.25 5.07
N ALA A 164 -12.01 9.72 6.00
CA ALA A 164 -13.08 8.76 5.68
C ALA A 164 -14.15 9.40 4.79
N LEU A 165 -14.57 10.64 5.09
CA LEU A 165 -15.54 11.38 4.29
C LEU A 165 -15.03 11.66 2.88
N LEU A 166 -13.81 12.19 2.75
CA LEU A 166 -13.21 12.48 1.44
C LEU A 166 -13.08 11.20 0.61
N THR A 167 -12.63 10.12 1.23
CA THR A 167 -12.48 8.81 0.58
C THR A 167 -13.82 8.26 0.11
N ALA A 168 -14.85 8.31 0.96
CA ALA A 168 -16.19 7.89 0.59
C ALA A 168 -16.71 8.68 -0.62
N ILE A 169 -16.56 10.02 -0.61
CA ILE A 169 -17.06 10.88 -1.69
C ILE A 169 -16.42 10.53 -3.04
N TYR A 170 -15.08 10.45 -3.12
CA TYR A 170 -14.44 10.20 -4.42
C TYR A 170 -14.59 8.76 -4.90
N VAL A 171 -14.62 7.77 -3.99
CA VAL A 171 -14.82 6.36 -4.36
C VAL A 171 -16.24 6.13 -4.89
N ILE A 172 -17.25 6.67 -4.21
CA ILE A 172 -18.65 6.54 -4.62
C ILE A 172 -18.89 7.28 -5.95
N ALA A 173 -18.27 8.45 -6.14
CA ALA A 173 -18.47 9.26 -7.33
C ALA A 173 -17.73 8.74 -8.58
N GLY A 174 -16.57 8.09 -8.41
CA GLY A 174 -15.62 7.81 -9.50
C GLY A 174 -15.58 6.36 -10.01
N GLY A 175 -15.92 5.36 -9.19
CA GLY A 175 -15.77 3.94 -9.56
C GLY A 175 -14.31 3.50 -9.78
N TYR A 176 -14.11 2.27 -10.27
CA TYR A 176 -12.78 1.64 -10.39
C TYR A 176 -11.81 2.41 -11.29
N MET A 177 -12.27 2.97 -12.41
CA MET A 177 -11.39 3.74 -13.32
C MET A 177 -10.83 5.00 -12.65
N ALA A 178 -11.66 5.72 -11.90
CA ALA A 178 -11.21 6.87 -11.13
C ALA A 178 -10.19 6.45 -10.06
N THR A 179 -10.46 5.35 -9.35
CA THR A 179 -9.53 4.79 -8.36
C THR A 179 -8.21 4.42 -9.00
N ALA A 180 -8.21 3.74 -10.15
CA ALA A 180 -6.97 3.34 -10.83
C ALA A 180 -6.11 4.54 -11.28
N ILE A 181 -6.74 5.61 -11.76
CA ILE A 181 -6.03 6.84 -12.14
C ILE A 181 -5.53 7.60 -10.91
N ASN A 182 -6.33 7.67 -9.84
CA ASN A 182 -5.88 8.24 -8.58
C ASN A 182 -4.69 7.46 -8.02
N ASP A 183 -4.75 6.13 -8.01
CA ASP A 183 -3.65 5.28 -7.56
C ASP A 183 -2.40 5.49 -8.43
N PHE A 184 -2.53 5.68 -9.73
CA PHE A 184 -1.39 6.00 -10.60
C PHE A 184 -0.71 7.33 -10.23
N ILE A 185 -1.50 8.39 -10.05
CA ILE A 185 -0.99 9.71 -9.66
C ILE A 185 -0.36 9.63 -8.26
N GLN A 186 -1.03 8.96 -7.31
CA GLN A 186 -0.52 8.75 -5.96
C GLN A 186 0.78 7.95 -5.96
N GLY A 187 0.89 6.92 -6.80
CA GLY A 187 2.11 6.16 -6.99
C GLY A 187 3.28 7.00 -7.46
N ILE A 188 3.07 7.93 -8.40
CA ILE A 188 4.11 8.88 -8.84
C ILE A 188 4.53 9.78 -7.68
N VAL A 189 3.57 10.34 -6.93
CA VAL A 189 3.85 11.19 -5.77
C VAL A 189 4.64 10.43 -4.71
N MET A 190 4.28 9.17 -4.43
CA MET A 190 5.01 8.29 -3.51
C MET A 190 6.44 8.02 -3.98
N LEU A 191 6.65 7.73 -5.27
CA LEU A 191 7.99 7.51 -5.83
C LEU A 191 8.88 8.76 -5.69
N VAL A 192 8.36 9.93 -6.05
CA VAL A 192 9.08 11.20 -5.90
C VAL A 192 9.39 11.45 -4.42
N GLY A 193 8.44 11.17 -3.52
CA GLY A 193 8.62 11.28 -2.07
C GLY A 193 9.75 10.40 -1.54
N ILE A 194 9.80 9.12 -1.94
CA ILE A 194 10.85 8.17 -1.53
C ILE A 194 12.22 8.65 -2.03
N VAL A 195 12.32 9.05 -3.30
CA VAL A 195 13.58 9.55 -3.88
C VAL A 195 14.05 10.81 -3.14
N ALA A 196 13.13 11.72 -2.82
CA ALA A 196 13.45 12.93 -2.07
C ALA A 196 13.93 12.63 -0.64
N ILE A 197 13.30 11.66 0.04
CA ILE A 197 13.71 11.23 1.38
C ILE A 197 15.10 10.61 1.34
N ILE A 198 15.35 9.65 0.44
CA ILE A 198 16.65 8.99 0.28
C ILE A 198 17.74 10.04 -0.01
N TYR A 199 17.50 10.94 -0.96
CA TYR A 199 18.45 11.99 -1.30
C TYR A 199 18.76 12.90 -0.11
N SER A 200 17.73 13.29 0.67
CA SER A 200 17.89 14.15 1.83
C SER A 200 18.72 13.48 2.92
N VAL A 201 18.43 12.21 3.24
CA VAL A 201 19.18 11.43 4.24
C VAL A 201 20.64 11.26 3.83
N LEU A 202 20.89 10.88 2.57
CA LEU A 202 22.26 10.72 2.06
C LEU A 202 23.03 12.06 2.10
N LYS A 203 22.38 13.17 1.80
CA LYS A 203 23.01 14.50 1.84
C LYS A 203 23.37 14.93 3.26
N ILE A 204 22.50 14.68 4.24
CA ILE A 204 22.71 15.07 5.65
C ILE A 204 23.89 14.30 6.26
N HIS A 205 24.01 13.01 5.95
CA HIS A 205 25.01 12.14 6.55
C HIS A 205 26.29 11.97 5.70
N GLY A 206 26.49 12.75 4.65
CA GLY A 206 27.73 12.69 3.85
C GLY A 206 27.84 11.45 2.94
N GLY A 207 26.71 10.88 2.53
CA GLY A 207 26.62 9.72 1.64
C GLY A 207 26.19 8.44 2.34
N PHE A 208 26.17 7.35 1.58
CA PHE A 208 25.66 6.06 2.08
C PHE A 208 26.48 5.51 3.25
N SER A 209 27.81 5.64 3.18
CA SER A 209 28.70 5.20 4.26
C SER A 209 28.46 5.96 5.56
N GLY A 210 28.27 7.28 5.49
CA GLY A 210 27.99 8.10 6.67
C GLY A 210 26.59 7.89 7.23
N SER A 211 25.58 7.61 6.37
CA SER A 211 24.26 7.17 6.84
C SER A 211 24.33 5.82 7.56
N LEU A 212 25.11 4.87 7.05
CA LEU A 212 25.28 3.57 7.68
C LEU A 212 26.06 3.66 9.01
N ALA A 213 27.07 4.53 9.08
CA ALA A 213 27.79 4.82 10.32
C ALA A 213 26.87 5.46 11.36
N ALA A 214 26.08 6.46 10.99
CA ALA A 214 25.10 7.08 11.88
C ALA A 214 24.05 6.07 12.38
N LEU A 215 23.63 5.14 11.52
CA LEU A 215 22.71 4.06 11.91
C LEU A 215 23.36 3.04 12.85
N ALA A 216 24.67 2.83 12.76
CA ALA A 216 25.40 1.94 13.68
C ALA A 216 25.52 2.52 15.10
N GLU A 217 25.44 3.84 15.25
CA GLU A 217 25.46 4.54 16.53
C GLU A 217 24.08 4.54 17.23
N VAL A 218 23.00 4.26 16.49
CA VAL A 218 21.67 4.11 17.07
C VAL A 218 21.65 2.91 18.00
N SER A 219 21.23 3.13 19.24
CA SER A 219 21.03 2.07 20.24
C SER A 219 19.64 2.20 20.84
N ASP A 220 18.90 1.10 20.85
CA ASP A 220 17.61 0.99 21.50
C ASP A 220 17.65 -0.26 22.40
N PRO A 221 17.76 -0.08 23.73
CA PRO A 221 17.85 -1.19 24.69
C PRO A 221 16.64 -2.13 24.67
N GLU A 222 15.47 -1.66 24.19
CA GLU A 222 14.27 -2.50 24.07
C GLU A 222 14.34 -3.45 22.86
N VAL A 223 15.14 -3.11 21.86
CA VAL A 223 15.28 -3.88 20.61
C VAL A 223 16.55 -4.73 20.61
N SER A 224 17.70 -4.17 21.01
CA SER A 224 18.96 -4.90 21.13
C SER A 224 20.01 -4.14 21.91
N THR A 225 20.78 -4.87 22.72
CA THR A 225 21.94 -4.33 23.45
C THR A 225 23.25 -4.40 22.66
N VAL A 226 23.23 -4.97 21.45
CA VAL A 226 24.42 -5.13 20.61
C VAL A 226 24.70 -3.84 19.82
N PRO A 227 25.88 -3.20 19.99
CA PRO A 227 26.23 -2.00 19.24
C PRO A 227 26.31 -2.27 17.73
N GLY A 228 25.82 -1.36 16.90
CA GLY A 228 25.90 -1.48 15.44
C GLY A 228 24.93 -2.49 14.81
N VAL A 229 24.07 -3.15 15.59
CA VAL A 229 23.22 -4.23 15.08
C VAL A 229 22.18 -3.75 14.05
N PHE A 230 21.79 -2.48 14.08
CA PHE A 230 20.90 -1.88 13.09
C PHE A 230 21.56 -1.65 11.72
N ALA A 231 22.89 -1.54 11.68
CA ALA A 231 23.66 -1.52 10.44
C ALA A 231 24.00 -2.93 9.93
N SER A 232 23.73 -3.97 10.74
CA SER A 232 23.97 -5.36 10.37
C SER A 232 23.04 -5.82 9.26
N PHE A 233 23.58 -6.65 8.37
CA PHE A 233 22.87 -7.20 7.24
C PHE A 233 21.72 -8.14 7.61
N PHE A 234 21.85 -8.83 8.75
CA PHE A 234 20.81 -9.74 9.28
C PHE A 234 20.00 -9.11 10.42
N GLY A 235 20.38 -7.91 10.86
CA GLY A 235 19.71 -7.20 11.94
C GLY A 235 19.85 -7.90 13.31
N PRO A 236 19.09 -7.42 14.32
CA PRO A 236 19.16 -7.92 15.69
C PRO A 236 18.49 -9.29 15.89
N ASP A 237 17.52 -9.66 15.06
CA ASP A 237 16.76 -10.91 15.19
C ASP A 237 16.55 -11.56 13.81
N PRO A 238 17.50 -12.39 13.34
CA PRO A 238 17.42 -13.03 12.03
C PRO A 238 16.24 -14.01 11.90
N ALA A 239 15.83 -14.66 13.00
CA ALA A 239 14.71 -15.60 13.00
C ALA A 239 13.38 -14.86 12.89
N GLY A 240 13.19 -13.80 13.66
CA GLY A 240 12.05 -12.90 13.52
C GLY A 240 12.00 -12.23 12.15
N LEU A 241 13.16 -11.82 11.60
CA LEU A 241 13.25 -11.27 10.25
C LEU A 241 12.75 -12.27 9.20
N ALA A 242 13.21 -13.53 9.25
CA ALA A 242 12.74 -14.58 8.35
C ALA A 242 11.22 -14.84 8.50
N GLY A 243 10.72 -14.87 9.74
CA GLY A 243 9.29 -14.99 10.02
C GLY A 243 8.47 -13.85 9.41
N VAL A 244 8.93 -12.61 9.55
CA VAL A 244 8.27 -11.43 8.98
C VAL A 244 8.36 -11.43 7.45
N ILE A 245 9.49 -11.82 6.86
CA ILE A 245 9.61 -11.98 5.40
C ILE A 245 8.56 -12.97 4.88
N LEU A 246 8.45 -14.15 5.50
CA LEU A 246 7.49 -15.16 5.06
C LEU A 246 6.05 -14.69 5.25
N LEU A 247 5.72 -14.14 6.41
CA LEU A 247 4.37 -13.66 6.73
C LEU A 247 3.94 -12.53 5.79
N THR A 248 4.81 -11.53 5.57
CA THR A 248 4.48 -10.39 4.71
C THR A 248 4.48 -10.74 3.21
N SER A 249 5.24 -11.75 2.81
CA SER A 249 5.29 -12.19 1.41
C SER A 249 4.15 -13.14 1.06
N LEU A 250 3.76 -14.06 1.95
CA LEU A 250 2.77 -15.09 1.64
C LEU A 250 1.34 -14.72 2.08
N GLY A 251 1.19 -13.72 2.97
CA GLY A 251 -0.10 -13.27 3.50
C GLY A 251 -0.43 -13.94 4.82
#